data_AF-R1GBB8-F1
#
_entry.id   AF-R1GBB8-F1
#
_cell.length_a   1.000
_cell.length_b   1.000
_cell.length_c   1.000
_cell.angle_alpha   90.00
_cell.angle_beta   90.00
_cell.angle_gamma   90.00
#
_symmetry.space_group_name_H-M   'P 1'
#
loop_
_entity.id
_entity.type
_entity.pdbx_description
1 polymer ?
#
loop_
_entity_poly.entity_id
_entity_poly.type
_entity_poly.pdbx_seq_one_letter_code
_entity_poly.pdbx_strand_id
1 'polypeptide(L)'
;MDFYKAASKGISSKIGIYSTQSCCWASAGYTVHIRDPSEQQRADALAYIRDNVTSYAAVTGCAQPGGALAFADLPAAVANAWLVFEAVPEILSLKTATFAELERHAPGDALLCSNSSSYKSGEMLGEVSAPTRPRILNTHYMMPPANRLVELMTCGFTAPAVLPWLAERHREAGLKPHVAAKESTGFIFNRVWAAVKREVLMVLAEGVTTPAEVDEIWVEMFAGKTEGPYVGLDTVAFIEEHYIQERGLPSAHVEYLRENYTSQGKLGRKSTHGGLLAPADTSPTAQPKLLVLDLGLSQPLGTAKTPADIPHRGRVLELSADGTTTRTLADAQPLPDGLVHDPTTNRLYWTNMGDPSAADGSVLSSALDGSDLRTVVPPGAGGMHTPKQLALDARARKLYIADREGMAVHRCGLDGAALETVVRTGDPVADADDHTHWCVGVAVAPGRGELFWTQKGASKAGQGRLMGARLEVPDGD
;
A
#
# COMPACT_ATOMS: atom_id res chain seq x y z
N MET A 1 17.89 4.84 -39.63
CA MET A 1 18.63 3.57 -39.46
C MET A 1 18.40 3.17 -38.02
N ASP A 2 17.48 2.24 -37.85
CA ASP A 2 16.46 2.40 -36.82
C ASP A 2 16.64 1.34 -35.74
N PHE A 3 16.89 1.79 -34.51
CA PHE A 3 17.23 0.95 -33.38
C PHE A 3 16.18 1.06 -32.27
N TYR A 4 15.07 0.36 -32.47
CA TYR A 4 14.17 -0.05 -31.38
C TYR A 4 13.90 -1.54 -31.47
N LYS A 5 14.43 -2.29 -30.51
CA LYS A 5 13.92 -3.61 -30.13
C LYS A 5 14.26 -3.88 -28.67
N ALA A 6 13.21 -4.04 -27.88
CA ALA A 6 13.27 -4.42 -26.48
C ALA A 6 13.62 -5.92 -26.33
N ALA A 7 13.75 -6.38 -25.06
CA ALA A 7 14.21 -7.71 -24.65
C ALA A 7 15.76 -7.94 -24.74
N SER A 8 16.43 -8.56 -23.75
CA SER A 8 15.89 -9.04 -22.47
C SER A 8 16.91 -9.48 -21.40
N LYS A 9 16.42 -9.59 -20.15
CA LYS A 9 16.92 -10.35 -18.98
C LYS A 9 17.83 -9.61 -17.98
N GLY A 10 17.80 -10.10 -16.72
CA GLY A 10 18.40 -9.47 -15.51
C GLY A 10 19.67 -10.17 -14.99
N ILE A 11 20.02 -10.14 -13.69
CA ILE A 11 19.20 -10.52 -12.52
C ILE A 11 19.91 -10.22 -11.16
N SER A 12 19.16 -10.05 -10.04
CA SER A 12 19.44 -10.70 -8.71
C SER A 12 18.26 -10.56 -7.68
N SER A 13 18.47 -10.75 -6.36
CA SER A 13 17.59 -11.52 -5.45
C SER A 13 17.21 -10.94 -4.06
N LYS A 14 16.11 -11.49 -3.50
CA LYS A 14 15.48 -11.27 -2.17
C LYS A 14 14.53 -10.07 -1.99
N ILE A 15 13.59 -10.28 -1.06
CA ILE A 15 12.28 -9.63 -1.01
C ILE A 15 12.41 -8.17 -0.55
N GLY A 16 11.83 -7.26 -1.35
CA GLY A 16 11.79 -5.84 -1.05
C GLY A 16 11.51 -5.02 -2.31
N ILE A 17 12.43 -5.02 -3.27
CA ILE A 17 12.52 -3.99 -4.32
C ILE A 17 12.42 -4.56 -5.75
N TYR A 18 12.81 -5.81 -5.97
CA TYR A 18 13.22 -6.27 -7.31
C TYR A 18 12.10 -6.68 -8.27
N SER A 19 10.91 -7.00 -7.78
CA SER A 19 9.76 -7.23 -8.67
C SER A 19 9.27 -5.92 -9.30
N THR A 20 9.39 -4.79 -8.60
CA THR A 20 9.07 -3.43 -9.08
C THR A 20 9.86 -3.08 -10.34
N GLN A 21 11.19 -3.10 -10.29
CA GLN A 21 12.03 -2.70 -11.43
C GLN A 21 11.76 -3.58 -12.66
N SER A 22 11.62 -4.90 -12.47
CA SER A 22 11.33 -5.83 -13.55
C SER A 22 9.90 -5.64 -14.11
N CYS A 23 8.94 -5.25 -13.26
CA CYS A 23 7.60 -4.87 -13.70
C CYS A 23 7.61 -3.58 -14.52
N CYS A 24 8.43 -2.58 -14.16
CA CYS A 24 8.61 -1.35 -14.96
C CYS A 24 9.12 -1.67 -16.38
N TRP A 25 10.22 -2.42 -16.51
CA TRP A 25 10.75 -2.78 -17.84
C TRP A 25 9.79 -3.70 -18.63
N ALA A 26 9.14 -4.67 -17.97
CA ALA A 26 8.10 -5.48 -18.60
C ALA A 26 6.94 -4.62 -19.14
N SER A 27 6.49 -3.64 -18.36
CA SER A 27 5.42 -2.71 -18.73
C SER A 27 5.78 -1.72 -19.85
N ALA A 28 7.05 -1.69 -20.25
CA ALA A 28 7.56 -0.94 -21.40
C ALA A 28 7.82 -1.83 -22.63
N GLY A 29 7.35 -3.08 -22.62
CA GLY A 29 7.49 -4.03 -23.74
C GLY A 29 8.77 -4.88 -23.72
N TYR A 30 9.61 -4.78 -22.69
CA TYR A 30 10.85 -5.56 -22.59
C TYR A 30 10.57 -6.92 -21.95
N THR A 31 10.98 -8.02 -22.59
CA THR A 31 11.03 -9.30 -21.88
C THR A 31 12.08 -9.21 -20.77
N VAL A 32 11.75 -9.60 -19.55
CA VAL A 32 12.65 -9.63 -18.39
C VAL A 32 12.96 -11.07 -17.98
N HIS A 33 14.05 -11.29 -17.25
CA HIS A 33 14.38 -12.60 -16.67
C HIS A 33 14.58 -12.41 -15.17
N ILE A 34 14.22 -13.41 -14.37
CA ILE A 34 14.43 -13.46 -12.93
C ILE A 34 15.22 -14.73 -12.57
N ARG A 35 16.27 -14.62 -11.76
CA ARG A 35 16.98 -15.76 -11.18
C ARG A 35 17.22 -15.50 -9.72
N ASP A 36 17.00 -16.56 -8.99
CA ASP A 36 17.34 -16.72 -7.59
C ASP A 36 17.71 -18.20 -7.49
N PRO A 37 18.74 -18.62 -6.73
CA PRO A 37 18.95 -20.03 -6.46
C PRO A 37 17.68 -20.69 -5.89
N SER A 38 16.87 -19.95 -5.11
CA SER A 38 15.56 -20.41 -4.61
C SER A 38 14.50 -20.47 -5.70
N GLU A 39 13.73 -21.55 -5.73
CA GLU A 39 12.61 -21.73 -6.67
C GLU A 39 11.39 -20.88 -6.32
N GLN A 40 11.03 -20.80 -5.04
CA GLN A 40 9.92 -19.98 -4.55
C GLN A 40 10.08 -18.52 -4.98
N GLN A 41 11.28 -17.98 -4.79
CA GLN A 41 11.66 -16.62 -5.18
C GLN A 41 11.48 -16.33 -6.69
N ARG A 42 11.69 -17.34 -7.54
CA ARG A 42 11.44 -17.23 -8.99
C ARG A 42 9.94 -17.22 -9.28
N ALA A 43 9.18 -18.10 -8.64
CA ALA A 43 7.72 -18.18 -8.79
C ALA A 43 7.03 -16.88 -8.33
N ASP A 44 7.40 -16.37 -7.16
CA ASP A 44 6.83 -15.14 -6.57
C ASP A 44 7.08 -13.91 -7.44
N ALA A 45 8.28 -13.78 -8.01
CA ALA A 45 8.62 -12.68 -8.89
C ALA A 45 7.88 -12.75 -10.24
N LEU A 46 7.73 -13.95 -10.82
CA LEU A 46 6.90 -14.15 -12.02
C LEU A 46 5.43 -13.84 -11.76
N ALA A 47 4.91 -14.25 -10.59
CA ALA A 47 3.55 -13.94 -10.15
C ALA A 47 3.34 -12.42 -10.01
N TYR A 48 4.22 -11.72 -9.28
CA TYR A 48 4.13 -10.27 -9.12
C TYR A 48 4.09 -9.56 -10.48
N ILE A 49 4.99 -9.89 -11.41
CA ILE A 49 5.04 -9.22 -12.71
C ILE A 49 3.75 -9.50 -13.50
N ARG A 50 3.30 -10.75 -13.58
CA ARG A 50 2.02 -11.12 -14.22
C ARG A 50 0.85 -10.31 -13.66
N ASP A 51 0.77 -10.16 -12.34
CA ASP A 51 -0.38 -9.56 -11.66
C ASP A 51 -0.34 -8.02 -11.65
N ASN A 52 0.83 -7.40 -11.89
CA ASN A 52 1.01 -5.94 -11.82
C ASN A 52 1.30 -5.27 -13.17
N VAL A 53 1.85 -5.98 -14.17
CA VAL A 53 2.44 -5.34 -15.37
C VAL A 53 1.47 -4.45 -16.15
N THR A 54 0.18 -4.84 -16.22
CA THR A 54 -0.87 -4.04 -16.88
C THR A 54 -1.11 -2.70 -16.18
N SER A 55 -1.02 -2.65 -14.85
CA SER A 55 -1.16 -1.42 -14.06
C SER A 55 0.01 -0.47 -14.30
N TYR A 56 1.23 -1.01 -14.39
CA TYR A 56 2.42 -0.23 -14.73
C TYR A 56 2.40 0.24 -16.19
N ALA A 57 1.82 -0.54 -17.12
CA ALA A 57 1.76 -0.21 -18.54
C ALA A 57 0.84 0.98 -18.84
N ALA A 58 -0.12 1.28 -17.94
CA ALA A 58 -0.91 2.50 -18.00
C ALA A 58 -0.07 3.79 -17.83
N VAL A 59 1.15 3.69 -17.27
CA VAL A 59 2.09 4.81 -17.13
C VAL A 59 2.83 5.10 -18.45
N THR A 60 3.16 4.06 -19.22
CA THR A 60 3.89 4.15 -20.49
C THR A 60 2.98 4.24 -21.71
N GLY A 61 1.70 3.89 -21.57
CA GLY A 61 0.78 3.70 -22.68
C GLY A 61 1.08 2.44 -23.50
N CYS A 62 1.86 1.49 -22.98
CA CYS A 62 2.29 0.32 -23.72
C CYS A 62 1.13 -0.67 -23.92
N ALA A 63 0.62 -0.74 -25.15
CA ALA A 63 -0.51 -1.61 -25.50
C ALA A 63 -0.20 -3.11 -25.44
N GLN A 64 1.08 -3.51 -25.42
CA GLN A 64 1.53 -4.91 -25.39
C GLN A 64 2.78 -5.05 -24.48
N PRO A 65 2.60 -5.29 -23.17
CA PRO A 65 3.70 -5.52 -22.25
C PRO A 65 4.55 -6.76 -22.58
N GLY A 66 5.81 -6.72 -22.17
CA GLY A 66 6.77 -7.82 -22.29
C GLY A 66 6.57 -8.92 -21.24
N GLY A 67 7.04 -10.13 -21.54
CA GLY A 67 6.96 -11.28 -20.64
C GLY A 67 8.08 -11.34 -19.59
N ALA A 68 7.92 -12.23 -18.61
CA ALA A 68 8.98 -12.58 -17.65
C ALA A 68 9.32 -14.07 -17.74
N LEU A 69 10.60 -14.41 -17.64
CA LEU A 69 11.13 -15.79 -17.68
C LEU A 69 12.04 -16.04 -16.47
N ALA A 70 12.22 -17.29 -16.02
CA ALA A 70 13.02 -17.59 -14.83
C ALA A 70 14.11 -18.65 -15.01
N PHE A 71 15.22 -18.48 -14.28
CA PHE A 71 16.45 -19.28 -14.38
C PHE A 71 17.02 -19.60 -12.99
N ALA A 72 17.78 -20.68 -12.83
CA ALA A 72 18.59 -20.90 -11.62
C ALA A 72 20.01 -20.34 -11.78
N ASP A 73 20.54 -20.37 -13.00
CA ASP A 73 21.94 -20.13 -13.34
C ASP A 73 22.15 -18.78 -14.02
N LEU A 74 23.26 -18.11 -13.69
CA LEU A 74 23.58 -16.81 -14.26
C LEU A 74 23.90 -16.85 -15.78
N PRO A 75 24.64 -17.84 -16.32
CA PRO A 75 24.98 -17.83 -17.75
C PRO A 75 23.75 -17.94 -18.66
N ALA A 76 22.80 -18.81 -18.31
CA ALA A 76 21.55 -18.99 -19.06
C ALA A 76 20.64 -17.73 -19.00
N ALA A 77 20.76 -16.93 -17.94
CA ALA A 77 20.17 -15.61 -17.85
C ALA A 77 20.88 -14.61 -18.78
N VAL A 78 22.07 -14.14 -18.42
CA VAL A 78 22.66 -12.94 -19.04
C VAL A 78 23.03 -13.08 -20.52
N ALA A 79 23.01 -14.30 -21.09
CA ALA A 79 23.40 -14.64 -22.47
C ALA A 79 22.93 -13.71 -23.62
N ASN A 80 21.84 -12.94 -23.44
CA ASN A 80 21.38 -11.96 -24.44
C ASN A 80 20.94 -10.61 -23.82
N ALA A 81 21.41 -10.30 -22.62
CA ALA A 81 21.08 -9.07 -21.89
C ALA A 81 21.93 -7.89 -22.36
N TRP A 82 21.29 -6.75 -22.65
CA TRP A 82 21.96 -5.46 -22.87
C TRP A 82 22.04 -4.60 -21.60
N LEU A 83 21.29 -4.97 -20.56
CA LEU A 83 21.22 -4.28 -19.27
C LEU A 83 20.94 -5.29 -18.17
N VAL A 84 21.82 -5.36 -17.17
CA VAL A 84 21.74 -6.27 -16.03
C VAL A 84 21.70 -5.47 -14.73
N PHE A 85 20.89 -5.90 -13.78
CA PHE A 85 20.76 -5.30 -12.45
C PHE A 85 21.20 -6.28 -11.36
N GLU A 86 22.39 -6.06 -10.81
CA GLU A 86 22.87 -6.65 -9.57
C GLU A 86 22.03 -6.12 -8.38
N ALA A 87 21.68 -7.06 -7.52
CA ALA A 87 20.62 -6.97 -6.52
C ALA A 87 20.80 -8.04 -5.41
N VAL A 88 22.01 -8.59 -5.22
CA VAL A 88 22.29 -9.62 -4.20
C VAL A 88 22.16 -9.02 -2.78
N PRO A 89 22.05 -9.87 -1.72
CA PRO A 89 22.22 -9.43 -0.35
C PRO A 89 23.42 -8.49 -0.16
N GLU A 90 23.27 -7.49 0.70
CA GLU A 90 24.15 -6.31 0.80
C GLU A 90 25.49 -6.64 1.49
N ILE A 91 26.29 -7.48 0.84
CA ILE A 91 27.59 -8.02 1.28
C ILE A 91 28.60 -7.75 0.18
N LEU A 92 29.59 -6.89 0.43
CA LEU A 92 30.50 -6.39 -0.62
C LEU A 92 31.25 -7.52 -1.37
N SER A 93 31.74 -8.55 -0.67
CA SER A 93 32.44 -9.67 -1.30
C SER A 93 31.54 -10.48 -2.24
N LEU A 94 30.26 -10.66 -1.90
CA LEU A 94 29.28 -11.32 -2.77
C LEU A 94 28.99 -10.47 -4.02
N LYS A 95 28.94 -9.14 -3.88
CA LYS A 95 28.79 -8.22 -5.03
C LYS A 95 30.00 -8.27 -5.95
N THR A 96 31.22 -8.18 -5.42
CA THR A 96 32.47 -8.27 -6.22
C THR A 96 32.53 -9.59 -6.99
N ALA A 97 32.25 -10.72 -6.35
CA ALA A 97 32.19 -12.02 -7.01
C ALA A 97 31.08 -12.08 -8.08
N THR A 98 29.91 -11.48 -7.82
CA THR A 98 28.81 -11.39 -8.79
C THR A 98 29.21 -10.56 -10.01
N PHE A 99 29.89 -9.41 -9.83
CA PHE A 99 30.38 -8.60 -10.94
C PHE A 99 31.47 -9.32 -11.76
N ALA A 100 32.30 -10.16 -11.14
CA ALA A 100 33.23 -11.04 -11.84
C ALA A 100 32.53 -12.16 -12.64
N GLU A 101 31.43 -12.74 -12.14
CA GLU A 101 30.59 -13.65 -12.92
C GLU A 101 29.88 -12.94 -14.08
N LEU A 102 29.40 -11.71 -13.86
CA LEU A 102 28.78 -10.89 -14.90
C LEU A 102 29.77 -10.53 -16.02
N GLU A 103 31.03 -10.19 -15.69
CA GLU A 103 32.08 -9.99 -16.69
C GLU A 103 32.32 -11.25 -17.54
N ARG A 104 32.30 -12.44 -16.92
CA ARG A 104 32.53 -13.73 -17.62
C ARG A 104 31.38 -14.18 -18.52
N HIS A 105 30.15 -13.72 -18.29
CA HIS A 105 28.96 -14.32 -18.90
C HIS A 105 28.04 -13.35 -19.65
N ALA A 106 28.01 -12.06 -19.31
CA ALA A 106 27.16 -11.09 -20.01
C ALA A 106 27.82 -10.63 -21.32
N PRO A 107 27.04 -10.34 -22.38
CA PRO A 107 27.54 -9.72 -23.62
C PRO A 107 28.46 -8.53 -23.35
N GLY A 108 29.50 -8.35 -24.17
CA GLY A 108 30.55 -7.34 -23.94
C GLY A 108 30.06 -5.88 -23.99
N ASP A 109 28.91 -5.65 -24.61
CA ASP A 109 28.19 -4.38 -24.72
C ASP A 109 27.13 -4.18 -23.62
N ALA A 110 26.84 -5.19 -22.80
CA ALA A 110 25.82 -5.12 -21.75
C ALA A 110 26.21 -4.14 -20.63
N LEU A 111 25.27 -3.27 -20.22
CA LEU A 111 25.44 -2.44 -19.03
C LEU A 111 25.24 -3.28 -17.76
N LEU A 112 26.18 -3.18 -16.83
CA LEU A 112 26.22 -3.96 -15.60
C LEU A 112 25.99 -3.02 -14.41
N CYS A 113 24.75 -2.98 -13.91
CA CYS A 113 24.31 -1.98 -12.95
C CYS A 113 24.10 -2.59 -11.56
N SER A 114 24.38 -1.87 -10.47
CA SER A 114 24.02 -2.28 -9.10
C SER A 114 22.88 -1.44 -8.51
N ASN A 115 21.90 -2.11 -7.90
CA ASN A 115 20.85 -1.48 -7.08
C ASN A 115 21.27 -1.32 -5.60
N SER A 116 22.54 -1.57 -5.23
CA SER A 116 23.02 -1.35 -3.86
C SER A 116 22.74 0.09 -3.43
N SER A 117 22.12 0.23 -2.25
CA SER A 117 21.80 1.51 -1.63
C SER A 117 22.94 2.03 -0.75
N SER A 118 23.85 1.12 -0.34
CA SER A 118 24.96 1.39 0.58
C SER A 118 26.30 1.54 -0.15
N TYR A 119 26.62 0.62 -1.06
CA TYR A 119 27.93 0.53 -1.73
C TYR A 119 27.94 1.21 -3.11
N LYS A 120 29.00 1.95 -3.39
CA LYS A 120 29.28 2.48 -4.73
C LYS A 120 29.77 1.32 -5.62
N SER A 121 29.35 1.31 -6.88
CA SER A 121 29.76 0.29 -7.84
C SER A 121 31.27 0.28 -8.12
N GLY A 122 32.00 1.37 -7.84
CA GLY A 122 33.47 1.40 -7.84
C GLY A 122 34.12 0.45 -6.82
N GLU A 123 33.45 0.19 -5.68
CA GLU A 123 33.94 -0.74 -4.64
C GLU A 123 33.82 -2.21 -5.06
N MET A 124 32.94 -2.50 -6.02
CA MET A 124 32.65 -3.86 -6.53
C MET A 124 33.61 -4.28 -7.65
N LEU A 125 34.51 -3.39 -8.09
CA LEU A 125 35.40 -3.61 -9.25
C LEU A 125 36.64 -4.46 -8.95
N GLY A 126 36.78 -5.00 -7.74
CA GLY A 126 38.00 -5.67 -7.26
C GLY A 126 38.48 -6.83 -8.14
N GLU A 127 37.54 -7.63 -8.66
CA GLU A 127 37.81 -8.76 -9.57
C GLU A 127 37.50 -8.45 -11.05
N VAL A 128 37.15 -7.20 -11.38
CA VAL A 128 36.69 -6.82 -12.73
C VAL A 128 37.81 -6.18 -13.55
N SER A 129 38.04 -6.68 -14.76
CA SER A 129 39.06 -6.18 -15.68
C SER A 129 38.78 -4.74 -16.14
N ALA A 130 39.85 -3.97 -16.41
CA ALA A 130 39.72 -2.55 -16.79
C ALA A 130 38.81 -2.28 -18.01
N PRO A 131 38.81 -3.10 -19.09
CA PRO A 131 37.88 -2.95 -20.21
C PRO A 131 36.37 -3.03 -19.86
N THR A 132 35.98 -3.70 -18.77
CA THR A 132 34.56 -3.82 -18.36
C THR A 132 34.10 -2.68 -17.45
N ARG A 133 35.01 -1.95 -16.81
CA ARG A 133 34.65 -0.85 -15.89
C ARG A 133 33.82 0.28 -16.54
N PRO A 134 34.06 0.68 -17.82
CA PRO A 134 33.26 1.70 -18.50
C PRO A 134 31.77 1.37 -18.70
N ARG A 135 31.37 0.09 -18.60
CA ARG A 135 29.96 -0.36 -18.67
C ARG A 135 29.33 -0.68 -17.31
N ILE A 136 30.03 -0.40 -16.21
CA ILE A 136 29.53 -0.56 -14.83
C ILE A 136 29.05 0.76 -14.24
N LEU A 137 27.99 0.73 -13.43
CA LEU A 137 27.40 1.87 -12.72
C LEU A 137 26.45 1.41 -11.59
N ASN A 138 25.92 2.34 -10.80
CA ASN A 138 24.74 2.07 -9.96
C ASN A 138 23.45 2.57 -10.65
N THR A 139 22.34 1.89 -10.35
CA THR A 139 20.96 2.22 -10.72
C THR A 139 20.07 1.93 -9.50
N HIS A 140 19.88 2.90 -8.63
CA HIS A 140 19.18 2.74 -7.35
C HIS A 140 17.69 3.08 -7.48
N TYR A 141 16.85 2.05 -7.42
CA TYR A 141 15.38 2.11 -7.50
C TYR A 141 14.77 2.31 -6.12
N MET A 142 13.89 3.30 -6.00
CA MET A 142 13.27 3.67 -4.73
C MET A 142 11.99 2.87 -4.43
N MET A 143 11.72 2.65 -3.14
CA MET A 143 10.44 2.13 -2.63
C MET A 143 9.49 3.27 -2.22
N PRO A 144 8.19 3.01 -1.96
CA PRO A 144 7.42 1.78 -2.25
C PRO A 144 7.22 1.56 -3.77
N PRO A 145 6.60 0.46 -4.25
CA PRO A 145 6.57 0.12 -5.69
C PRO A 145 5.90 1.15 -6.62
N ALA A 146 5.02 2.01 -6.10
CA ALA A 146 4.45 3.14 -6.84
C ALA A 146 5.45 4.29 -7.10
N ASN A 147 6.62 4.27 -6.44
CA ASN A 147 7.68 5.23 -6.63
C ASN A 147 8.43 4.94 -7.93
N ARG A 148 8.56 5.97 -8.78
CA ARG A 148 9.17 5.87 -10.10
C ARG A 148 10.54 6.56 -10.18
N LEU A 149 11.06 7.04 -9.04
CA LEU A 149 12.40 7.63 -8.95
C LEU A 149 13.48 6.55 -9.06
N VAL A 150 14.51 6.84 -9.84
CA VAL A 150 15.72 6.02 -9.96
C VAL A 150 16.97 6.91 -10.00
N GLU A 151 17.99 6.56 -9.23
CA GLU A 151 19.25 7.32 -9.17
C GLU A 151 20.35 6.57 -9.94
N LEU A 152 20.95 7.24 -10.94
CA LEU A 152 22.04 6.71 -11.76
C LEU A 152 23.36 7.32 -11.30
N MET A 153 24.38 6.50 -11.03
CA MET A 153 25.67 6.99 -10.51
C MET A 153 26.86 6.27 -11.15
N THR A 154 27.89 7.02 -11.50
CA THR A 154 29.16 6.49 -12.04
C THR A 154 29.89 5.59 -11.02
N CYS A 155 30.65 4.60 -11.50
CA CYS A 155 31.60 3.79 -10.73
C CYS A 155 33.02 4.42 -10.68
N GLY A 156 33.12 5.73 -10.98
CA GLY A 156 34.38 6.43 -11.25
C GLY A 156 34.94 6.20 -12.66
N PHE A 157 34.67 5.03 -13.26
CA PHE A 157 35.17 4.65 -14.60
C PHE A 157 34.09 4.60 -15.70
N THR A 158 32.80 4.75 -15.37
CA THR A 158 31.67 4.65 -16.31
C THR A 158 31.86 5.59 -17.50
N ALA A 159 31.67 5.09 -18.73
CA ALA A 159 31.82 5.90 -19.94
C ALA A 159 30.82 7.08 -19.93
N PRO A 160 31.26 8.33 -20.21
CA PRO A 160 30.39 9.52 -20.07
C PRO A 160 29.07 9.50 -20.84
N ALA A 161 29.00 8.74 -21.94
CA ALA A 161 27.78 8.58 -22.75
C ALA A 161 26.72 7.66 -22.10
N VAL A 162 27.11 6.78 -21.17
CA VAL A 162 26.22 5.76 -20.59
C VAL A 162 25.14 6.38 -19.70
N LEU A 163 25.50 7.28 -18.79
CA LEU A 163 24.53 7.86 -17.85
C LEU A 163 23.42 8.68 -18.56
N PRO A 164 23.71 9.57 -19.54
CA PRO A 164 22.66 10.26 -20.29
C PRO A 164 21.82 9.31 -21.17
N TRP A 165 22.45 8.34 -21.83
CA TRP A 165 21.75 7.39 -22.71
C TRP A 165 20.82 6.46 -21.92
N LEU A 166 21.31 5.92 -20.80
CA LEU A 166 20.53 5.03 -19.94
C LEU A 166 19.41 5.79 -19.22
N ALA A 167 19.61 7.06 -18.87
CA ALA A 167 18.52 7.92 -18.38
C ALA A 167 17.36 7.99 -19.40
N GLU A 168 17.65 8.13 -20.69
CA GLU A 168 16.57 8.18 -21.69
C GLU A 168 15.81 6.84 -21.78
N ARG A 169 16.51 5.70 -21.75
CA ARG A 169 15.87 4.37 -21.69
C ARG A 169 14.97 4.21 -20.45
N HIS A 170 15.36 4.77 -19.30
CA HIS A 170 14.51 4.76 -18.10
C HIS A 170 13.26 5.66 -18.26
N ARG A 171 13.34 6.79 -18.98
CA ARG A 171 12.17 7.65 -19.28
C ARG A 171 11.16 6.94 -20.18
N GLU A 172 11.64 6.22 -21.20
CA GLU A 172 10.81 5.34 -22.04
C GLU A 172 10.10 4.27 -21.21
N ALA A 173 10.76 3.74 -20.17
CA ALA A 173 10.17 2.83 -19.19
C ALA A 173 9.26 3.50 -18.13
N GLY A 174 8.88 4.77 -18.33
CA GLY A 174 7.97 5.53 -17.44
C GLY A 174 8.59 5.99 -16.11
N LEU A 175 9.91 5.77 -15.92
CA LEU A 175 10.67 6.11 -14.73
C LEU A 175 11.19 7.55 -14.76
N LYS A 176 11.66 8.03 -13.61
CA LYS A 176 12.17 9.39 -13.37
C LYS A 176 13.64 9.32 -12.94
N PRO A 177 14.59 9.31 -13.90
CA PRO A 177 16.01 9.17 -13.62
C PRO A 177 16.66 10.49 -13.20
N HIS A 178 17.42 10.44 -12.12
CA HIS A 178 18.28 11.52 -11.62
C HIS A 178 19.74 11.04 -11.59
N VAL A 179 20.70 11.91 -11.95
CA VAL A 179 22.09 11.48 -12.20
C VAL A 179 23.06 12.08 -11.18
N ALA A 180 23.70 11.22 -10.40
CA ALA A 180 24.89 11.55 -9.61
C ALA A 180 26.13 11.44 -10.51
N ALA A 181 26.61 12.59 -11.01
CA ALA A 181 27.75 12.68 -11.93
C ALA A 181 29.12 12.34 -11.31
N LYS A 182 29.15 12.02 -10.01
CA LYS A 182 30.30 11.52 -9.25
C LYS A 182 29.81 10.44 -8.29
N GLU A 183 30.71 9.57 -7.83
CA GLU A 183 30.43 8.67 -6.71
C GLU A 183 30.03 9.47 -5.46
N SER A 184 28.97 9.01 -4.81
CA SER A 184 28.34 9.66 -3.67
C SER A 184 27.64 8.60 -2.82
N THR A 185 28.16 8.33 -1.63
CA THR A 185 27.45 7.54 -0.62
C THR A 185 26.10 8.18 -0.30
N GLY A 186 25.05 7.36 -0.36
CA GLY A 186 23.66 7.82 -0.30
C GLY A 186 23.16 8.54 -1.56
N PHE A 187 23.86 8.43 -2.70
CA PHE A 187 23.46 9.04 -3.97
C PHE A 187 23.17 10.54 -3.83
N ILE A 188 21.96 10.98 -4.20
CA ILE A 188 21.45 12.35 -3.99
C ILE A 188 20.43 12.31 -2.84
N PHE A 189 19.38 11.50 -2.97
CA PHE A 189 18.25 11.48 -2.03
C PHE A 189 18.64 10.91 -0.67
N ASN A 190 19.19 9.69 -0.61
CA ASN A 190 19.54 9.05 0.66
C ASN A 190 20.60 9.84 1.44
N ARG A 191 21.46 10.63 0.76
CA ARG A 191 22.48 11.51 1.34
C ARG A 191 21.89 12.77 1.98
N VAL A 192 20.88 13.37 1.35
CA VAL A 192 20.12 14.49 1.94
C VAL A 192 19.28 13.97 3.10
N TRP A 193 18.62 12.82 2.93
CA TRP A 193 17.79 12.20 3.95
C TRP A 193 18.59 11.75 5.19
N ALA A 194 19.81 11.28 4.99
CA ALA A 194 20.79 11.04 6.05
C ALA A 194 21.09 12.30 6.87
N ALA A 195 21.27 13.45 6.21
CA ALA A 195 21.49 14.71 6.91
C ALA A 195 20.26 15.14 7.74
N VAL A 196 19.04 15.05 7.18
CA VAL A 196 17.81 15.35 7.92
C VAL A 196 17.66 14.45 9.16
N LYS A 197 17.83 13.13 9.00
CA LYS A 197 17.76 12.17 10.14
C LYS A 197 18.82 12.45 11.20
N ARG A 198 20.07 12.77 10.80
CA ARG A 198 21.13 13.10 11.76
C ARG A 198 20.82 14.39 12.52
N GLU A 199 20.31 15.42 11.86
CA GLU A 199 19.98 16.68 12.53
C GLU A 199 18.86 16.51 13.55
N VAL A 200 17.81 15.74 13.20
CA VAL A 200 16.76 15.31 14.14
C VAL A 200 17.36 14.57 15.35
N LEU A 201 18.31 13.67 15.13
CA LEU A 201 18.98 12.94 16.22
C LEU A 201 19.87 13.85 17.09
N MET A 202 20.52 14.87 16.51
CA MET A 202 21.30 15.85 17.27
C MET A 202 20.39 16.71 18.16
N VAL A 203 19.29 17.23 17.61
CA VAL A 203 18.27 18.00 18.34
C VAL A 203 17.70 17.21 19.54
N LEU A 204 17.51 15.90 19.39
CA LEU A 204 17.08 15.00 20.47
C LEU A 204 18.21 14.68 21.46
N ALA A 205 19.45 14.52 21.00
CA ALA A 205 20.61 14.24 21.85
C ALA A 205 21.02 15.45 22.71
N GLU A 206 20.83 16.67 22.20
CA GLU A 206 21.04 17.94 22.93
C GLU A 206 19.89 18.26 23.90
N GLY A 207 18.82 17.46 23.90
CA GLY A 207 17.68 17.61 24.83
C GLY A 207 16.79 18.81 24.55
N VAL A 208 16.80 19.33 23.32
CA VAL A 208 16.07 20.55 22.92
C VAL A 208 14.55 20.36 22.92
N THR A 209 14.08 19.15 22.61
CA THR A 209 12.67 18.80 22.43
C THR A 209 12.49 17.27 22.48
N THR A 210 11.25 16.78 22.52
CA THR A 210 10.92 15.35 22.52
C THR A 210 10.73 14.79 21.10
N PRO A 211 10.83 13.45 20.90
CA PRO A 211 10.55 12.84 19.59
C PRO A 211 9.11 13.07 19.09
N ALA A 212 8.15 13.24 20.00
CA ALA A 212 6.75 13.47 19.64
C ALA A 212 6.56 14.88 19.04
N GLU A 213 7.11 15.91 19.67
CA GLU A 213 7.07 17.29 19.17
C GLU A 213 7.76 17.43 17.80
N VAL A 214 8.86 16.70 17.57
CA VAL A 214 9.53 16.66 16.26
C VAL A 214 8.62 16.04 15.19
N ASP A 215 7.98 14.90 15.46
CA ASP A 215 7.05 14.27 14.52
C ASP A 215 5.79 15.13 14.29
N GLU A 216 5.24 15.79 15.31
CA GLU A 216 4.10 16.72 15.19
C GLU A 216 4.43 17.93 14.31
N ILE A 217 5.57 18.60 14.54
CA ILE A 217 6.03 19.72 13.71
C ILE A 217 6.29 19.27 12.28
N TRP A 218 6.85 18.07 12.07
CA TRP A 218 7.11 17.53 10.74
C TRP A 218 5.81 17.20 9.99
N VAL A 219 4.82 16.63 10.68
CA VAL A 219 3.49 16.36 10.10
C VAL A 219 2.78 17.66 9.74
N GLU A 220 2.74 18.66 10.63
CA GLU A 220 2.07 19.94 10.36
C GLU A 220 2.74 20.70 9.19
N MET A 221 4.08 20.73 9.12
CA MET A 221 4.79 21.44 8.05
C MET A 221 4.72 20.75 6.68
N PHE A 222 4.54 19.43 6.62
CA PHE A 222 4.61 18.66 5.37
C PHE A 222 3.32 17.88 5.03
N ALA A 223 2.23 18.13 5.76
CA ALA A 223 0.92 17.50 5.58
C ALA A 223 0.50 17.37 4.10
N GLY A 224 0.19 16.14 3.70
CA GLY A 224 -0.17 15.80 2.31
C GLY A 224 0.98 15.20 1.48
N LYS A 225 2.24 15.24 1.94
CA LYS A 225 3.35 14.47 1.35
C LYS A 225 4.30 13.92 2.41
N THR A 226 4.67 12.65 2.24
CA THR A 226 5.58 11.84 3.09
C THR A 226 5.13 11.55 4.53
N GLU A 227 4.89 10.27 4.79
CA GLU A 227 5.09 9.66 6.11
C GLU A 227 6.53 9.88 6.62
N GLY A 228 6.72 9.85 7.95
CA GLY A 228 8.02 10.03 8.61
C GLY A 228 9.05 8.91 8.36
N PRO A 229 10.25 9.00 8.96
CA PRO A 229 11.41 8.13 8.68
C PRO A 229 11.25 6.66 9.13
N TYR A 230 10.48 5.87 8.38
CA TYR A 230 10.28 4.43 8.61
C TYR A 230 11.45 3.55 8.10
N VAL A 231 12.64 3.76 8.68
CA VAL A 231 13.81 2.87 8.54
C VAL A 231 14.21 2.36 9.94
N GLY A 232 14.57 1.08 10.04
CA GLY A 232 14.98 0.48 11.32
C GLY A 232 16.25 1.14 11.89
N LEU A 233 16.31 1.37 13.20
CA LEU A 233 17.36 2.21 13.80
C LEU A 233 18.76 1.60 13.75
N ASP A 234 18.88 0.27 13.75
CA ASP A 234 20.12 -0.44 13.43
C ASP A 234 20.55 -0.24 11.98
N THR A 235 19.60 -0.24 11.04
CA THR A 235 19.85 0.06 9.62
C THR A 235 20.24 1.52 9.43
N VAL A 236 19.65 2.46 10.20
CA VAL A 236 20.10 3.86 10.25
C VAL A 236 21.52 3.96 10.83
N ALA A 237 21.79 3.32 11.96
CA ALA A 237 23.11 3.35 12.60
C ALA A 237 24.21 2.76 11.70
N PHE A 238 23.97 1.62 11.05
CA PHE A 238 24.90 1.01 10.10
C PHE A 238 25.22 1.94 8.92
N ILE A 239 24.21 2.59 8.34
CA ILE A 239 24.37 3.54 7.23
C ILE A 239 25.13 4.79 7.67
N GLU A 240 24.79 5.38 8.83
CA GLU A 240 25.49 6.55 9.35
C GLU A 240 26.92 6.24 9.80
N GLU A 241 27.20 5.05 10.34
CA GLU A 241 28.57 4.63 10.74
C GLU A 241 29.47 4.41 9.53
N HIS A 242 28.93 3.89 8.42
CA HIS A 242 29.63 3.89 7.13
C HIS A 242 29.92 5.33 6.64
N TYR A 243 28.96 6.26 6.75
CA TYR A 243 29.20 7.67 6.41
C TYR A 243 30.22 8.35 7.34
N ILE A 244 30.26 8.03 8.63
CA ILE A 244 31.27 8.52 9.58
C ILE A 244 32.67 8.08 9.11
N GLN A 245 32.85 6.78 8.87
CA GLN A 245 34.14 6.22 8.45
C GLN A 245 34.62 6.77 7.11
N GLU A 246 33.74 6.88 6.11
CA GLU A 246 34.14 7.32 4.76
C GLU A 246 34.30 8.84 4.63
N ARG A 247 33.50 9.62 5.38
CA ARG A 247 33.40 11.09 5.18
C ARG A 247 33.89 11.93 6.36
N GLY A 248 34.33 11.33 7.46
CA GLY A 248 34.82 12.04 8.64
C GLY A 248 33.74 12.86 9.35
N LEU A 249 32.50 12.34 9.42
CA LEU A 249 31.40 13.01 10.13
C LEU A 249 31.52 12.81 11.65
N PRO A 250 30.96 13.71 12.48
CA PRO A 250 30.84 13.48 13.92
C PRO A 250 30.07 12.19 14.22
N SER A 251 30.44 11.48 15.30
CA SER A 251 29.87 10.18 15.67
C SER A 251 28.74 10.25 16.71
N ALA A 252 28.56 11.39 17.37
CA ALA A 252 27.66 11.57 18.50
C ALA A 252 26.20 11.11 18.25
N HIS A 253 25.66 11.25 17.04
CA HIS A 253 24.30 10.79 16.71
C HIS A 253 24.19 9.26 16.60
N VAL A 254 25.26 8.58 16.19
CA VAL A 254 25.32 7.10 16.17
C VAL A 254 25.62 6.55 17.56
N GLU A 255 26.46 7.24 18.34
CA GLU A 255 26.69 6.94 19.76
C GLU A 255 25.38 7.07 20.56
N TYR A 256 24.66 8.18 20.42
CA TYR A 256 23.33 8.39 21.00
C TYR A 256 22.33 7.30 20.60
N LEU A 257 22.24 6.96 19.31
CA LEU A 257 21.41 5.85 18.82
C LEU A 257 21.81 4.51 19.45
N ARG A 258 23.10 4.24 19.58
CA ARG A 258 23.66 3.00 20.11
C ARG A 258 23.36 2.86 21.60
N GLU A 259 23.65 3.89 22.39
CA GLU A 259 23.47 3.91 23.85
C GLU A 259 21.99 3.86 24.26
N ASN A 260 21.15 4.70 23.63
CA ASN A 260 19.77 4.90 24.08
C ASN A 260 18.75 3.94 23.43
N TYR A 261 19.09 3.36 22.26
CA TYR A 261 18.14 2.60 21.45
C TYR A 261 18.67 1.24 20.98
N THR A 262 19.66 1.18 20.10
CA THR A 262 19.95 -0.06 19.35
C THR A 262 20.66 -1.13 20.18
N SER A 263 21.52 -0.77 21.14
CA SER A 263 22.07 -1.74 22.11
C SER A 263 21.00 -2.31 23.05
N GLN A 264 19.93 -1.53 23.30
CA GLN A 264 18.76 -1.90 24.09
C GLN A 264 17.71 -2.65 23.25
N GLY A 265 18.03 -3.03 22.00
CA GLY A 265 17.12 -3.74 21.11
C GLY A 265 15.97 -2.88 20.53
N LYS A 266 15.97 -1.56 20.72
CA LYS A 266 14.96 -0.65 20.15
C LYS A 266 15.33 -0.31 18.70
N LEU A 267 14.76 -1.04 17.74
CA LEU A 267 15.12 -0.99 16.32
C LEU A 267 14.07 -0.29 15.42
N GLY A 268 13.10 0.42 16.00
CA GLY A 268 11.92 0.93 15.30
C GLY A 268 10.86 -0.17 15.09
N ARG A 269 9.97 0.00 14.10
CA ARG A 269 8.81 -0.88 13.82
C ARG A 269 9.10 -2.40 13.74
N LYS A 270 10.36 -2.81 13.51
CA LYS A 270 10.77 -4.23 13.45
C LYS A 270 11.18 -4.84 14.80
N SER A 271 11.08 -4.10 15.90
CA SER A 271 11.33 -4.59 17.26
C SER A 271 10.12 -4.35 18.16
N THR A 272 9.83 -5.32 19.02
CA THR A 272 8.85 -5.21 20.12
C THR A 272 9.20 -4.12 21.13
N HIS A 273 10.46 -3.67 21.17
CA HIS A 273 10.95 -2.61 22.06
C HIS A 273 10.86 -1.19 21.47
N GLY A 274 10.32 -1.05 20.25
CA GLY A 274 10.10 0.27 19.61
C GLY A 274 11.39 0.90 19.06
N GLY A 275 11.42 2.23 18.99
CA GLY A 275 12.53 3.01 18.44
C GLY A 275 12.66 4.37 19.13
N LEU A 276 12.78 5.46 18.35
CA LEU A 276 12.83 6.84 18.85
C LEU A 276 11.52 7.21 19.57
N LEU A 277 10.40 6.89 18.91
CA LEU A 277 9.12 6.71 19.59
C LEU A 277 9.14 5.42 20.41
N ALA A 278 8.46 5.44 21.55
CA ALA A 278 8.04 4.21 22.24
C ALA A 278 7.41 3.22 21.25
N PRO A 279 7.49 1.90 21.48
CA PRO A 279 6.74 0.96 20.66
C PRO A 279 5.26 1.37 20.71
N ALA A 280 4.65 1.58 19.54
CA ALA A 280 3.28 2.04 19.44
C ALA A 280 2.38 1.15 20.29
N ASP A 281 1.74 1.77 21.30
CA ASP A 281 1.48 1.20 22.63
C ASP A 281 1.41 -0.33 22.71
N THR A 282 2.29 -0.94 23.50
CA THR A 282 2.38 -2.41 23.67
C THR A 282 1.27 -3.01 24.53
N SER A 283 0.07 -2.43 24.50
CA SER A 283 -1.11 -3.23 24.18
C SER A 283 -0.73 -4.22 23.04
N PRO A 284 -0.72 -5.55 23.27
CA PRO A 284 0.04 -6.49 22.44
C PRO A 284 -0.37 -6.40 20.97
N THR A 285 0.55 -5.93 20.12
CA THR A 285 0.36 -5.44 18.73
C THR A 285 -0.99 -5.86 18.16
N ALA A 286 -2.02 -5.04 18.38
CA ALA A 286 -3.41 -5.47 18.33
C ALA A 286 -3.69 -6.22 17.03
N GLN A 287 -3.79 -7.56 17.12
CA GLN A 287 -3.92 -8.42 15.94
C GLN A 287 -5.06 -7.87 15.09
N PRO A 288 -4.84 -7.60 13.79
CA PRO A 288 -5.64 -6.67 13.00
C PRO A 288 -7.13 -6.94 13.19
N LYS A 289 -7.76 -6.07 13.98
CA LYS A 289 -9.05 -6.35 14.61
C LYS A 289 -10.13 -6.41 13.55
N LEU A 290 -10.75 -7.58 13.44
CA LEU A 290 -11.85 -7.80 12.52
C LEU A 290 -13.13 -7.33 13.19
N LEU A 291 -13.72 -6.25 12.67
CA LEU A 291 -15.07 -5.86 13.05
C LEU A 291 -16.05 -6.68 12.21
N VAL A 292 -16.93 -7.43 12.87
CA VAL A 292 -17.80 -8.43 12.23
C VAL A 292 -19.24 -8.24 12.66
N LEU A 293 -20.16 -8.38 11.70
CA LEU A 293 -21.59 -8.43 11.95
C LEU A 293 -22.04 -9.89 11.99
N ASP A 294 -22.56 -10.32 13.15
CA ASP A 294 -23.24 -11.61 13.30
C ASP A 294 -24.74 -11.37 13.12
N LEU A 295 -25.40 -12.16 12.26
CA LEU A 295 -26.85 -12.12 12.05
C LEU A 295 -27.65 -12.88 13.14
N GLY A 296 -27.01 -13.21 14.27
CA GLY A 296 -27.56 -14.08 15.31
C GLY A 296 -27.40 -15.58 15.01
N LEU A 297 -26.69 -15.92 13.94
CA LEU A 297 -26.48 -17.28 13.44
C LEU A 297 -25.22 -17.94 14.01
N SER A 298 -24.26 -17.16 14.53
CA SER A 298 -23.05 -17.71 15.17
C SER A 298 -23.31 -18.26 16.58
N GLN A 299 -24.50 -18.04 17.13
CA GLN A 299 -24.85 -18.43 18.50
C GLN A 299 -25.50 -19.82 18.53
N PRO A 300 -25.35 -20.61 19.63
CA PRO A 300 -26.05 -21.87 19.78
C PRO A 300 -27.57 -21.74 19.60
N LEU A 301 -28.16 -22.64 18.80
CA LEU A 301 -29.61 -22.67 18.57
C LEU A 301 -30.40 -23.01 19.85
N GLY A 302 -29.79 -23.71 20.81
CA GLY A 302 -30.44 -24.09 22.07
C GLY A 302 -30.81 -22.94 23.02
N THR A 303 -30.41 -21.69 22.71
CA THR A 303 -30.87 -20.49 23.42
C THR A 303 -31.91 -19.68 22.63
N ALA A 304 -32.16 -20.01 21.35
CA ALA A 304 -33.41 -19.65 20.69
C ALA A 304 -34.50 -20.65 21.10
N LYS A 305 -35.68 -20.14 21.41
CA LYS A 305 -36.91 -20.90 21.62
C LYS A 305 -37.63 -21.13 20.29
N THR A 306 -37.48 -20.22 19.33
CA THR A 306 -38.04 -20.33 17.98
C THR A 306 -37.11 -19.74 16.89
N PRO A 307 -37.30 -20.08 15.60
CA PRO A 307 -36.62 -19.39 14.50
C PRO A 307 -36.94 -17.89 14.41
N ALA A 308 -38.10 -17.45 14.93
CA ALA A 308 -38.48 -16.04 14.97
C ALA A 308 -37.65 -15.23 15.99
N ASP A 309 -36.88 -15.89 16.87
CA ASP A 309 -35.96 -15.20 17.78
C ASP A 309 -34.67 -14.76 17.06
N ILE A 310 -34.34 -15.35 15.91
CA ILE A 310 -33.05 -15.14 15.21
C ILE A 310 -32.85 -13.68 14.77
N PRO A 311 -33.83 -12.98 14.14
CA PRO A 311 -33.63 -11.60 13.68
C PRO A 311 -33.18 -10.63 14.77
N HIS A 312 -33.61 -10.86 16.01
CA HIS A 312 -33.32 -10.00 17.17
C HIS A 312 -32.06 -10.42 17.95
N ARG A 313 -31.24 -11.32 17.39
CA ARG A 313 -29.99 -11.82 18.01
C ARG A 313 -28.71 -11.35 17.29
N GLY A 314 -28.83 -10.40 16.37
CA GLY A 314 -27.69 -9.85 15.67
C GLY A 314 -26.71 -9.12 16.60
N ARG A 315 -25.43 -9.07 16.23
CA ARG A 315 -24.37 -8.46 17.05
C ARG A 315 -23.33 -7.74 16.18
N VAL A 316 -22.80 -6.64 16.70
CA VAL A 316 -21.54 -6.05 16.22
C VAL A 316 -20.43 -6.59 17.12
N LEU A 317 -19.41 -7.21 16.55
CA LEU A 317 -18.35 -7.92 17.26
C LEU A 317 -16.97 -7.37 16.90
N GLU A 318 -16.05 -7.41 17.87
CA GLU A 318 -14.61 -7.33 17.66
C GLU A 318 -14.05 -8.75 17.73
N LEU A 319 -13.27 -9.15 16.72
CA LEU A 319 -12.52 -10.41 16.67
C LEU A 319 -11.02 -10.13 16.49
N SER A 320 -10.16 -11.02 17.01
CA SER A 320 -8.75 -11.11 16.65
C SER A 320 -8.57 -11.71 15.24
N ALA A 321 -7.36 -11.60 14.69
CA ALA A 321 -7.06 -12.05 13.33
C ALA A 321 -7.12 -13.59 13.15
N ASP A 322 -7.13 -14.34 14.25
CA ASP A 322 -7.39 -15.80 14.28
C ASP A 322 -8.88 -16.17 14.29
N GLY A 323 -9.79 -15.19 14.34
CA GLY A 323 -11.24 -15.38 14.37
C GLY A 323 -11.85 -15.50 15.78
N THR A 324 -11.06 -15.41 16.85
CA THR A 324 -11.59 -15.41 18.22
C THR A 324 -12.33 -14.11 18.53
N THR A 325 -13.56 -14.18 19.04
CA THR A 325 -14.30 -12.97 19.48
C THR A 325 -13.64 -12.37 20.73
N THR A 326 -13.10 -11.16 20.60
CA THR A 326 -12.48 -10.40 21.70
C THR A 326 -13.47 -9.48 22.42
N ARG A 327 -14.55 -9.03 21.74
CA ARG A 327 -15.59 -8.18 22.33
C ARG A 327 -16.93 -8.27 21.60
N THR A 328 -18.03 -8.12 22.33
CA THR A 328 -19.33 -7.69 21.76
C THR A 328 -19.43 -6.18 21.89
N LEU A 329 -19.56 -5.46 20.76
CA LEU A 329 -19.65 -4.00 20.70
C LEU A 329 -21.11 -3.54 20.77
N ALA A 330 -22.03 -4.30 20.16
CA ALA A 330 -23.48 -4.14 20.32
C ALA A 330 -24.16 -5.51 20.21
N ASP A 331 -25.26 -5.70 20.94
CA ASP A 331 -26.06 -6.94 21.00
C ASP A 331 -27.53 -6.63 20.68
N ALA A 332 -28.35 -7.66 20.49
CA ALA A 332 -29.77 -7.58 20.13
C ALA A 332 -30.09 -6.71 18.89
N GLN A 333 -29.18 -6.71 17.90
CA GLN A 333 -29.30 -5.92 16.67
C GLN A 333 -30.27 -6.59 15.67
N PRO A 334 -31.27 -5.87 15.11
CA PRO A 334 -32.16 -6.39 14.07
C PRO A 334 -31.43 -6.66 12.74
N LEU A 335 -30.86 -7.85 12.59
CA LEU A 335 -30.15 -8.32 11.40
C LEU A 335 -29.15 -7.29 10.80
N PRO A 336 -27.98 -7.07 11.43
CA PRO A 336 -27.01 -6.07 10.98
C PRO A 336 -26.31 -6.49 9.67
N ASP A 337 -26.10 -5.56 8.72
CA ASP A 337 -25.61 -5.87 7.36
C ASP A 337 -24.41 -5.04 6.86
N GLY A 338 -24.50 -3.71 6.88
CA GLY A 338 -23.43 -2.80 6.47
C GLY A 338 -22.70 -2.21 7.68
N LEU A 339 -21.38 -2.03 7.60
CA LEU A 339 -20.56 -1.40 8.64
C LEU A 339 -19.50 -0.47 8.03
N VAL A 340 -19.30 0.71 8.62
CA VAL A 340 -18.18 1.62 8.33
C VAL A 340 -17.58 2.21 9.62
N HIS A 341 -16.31 2.61 9.54
CA HIS A 341 -15.57 3.33 10.58
C HIS A 341 -15.21 4.73 10.09
N ASP A 342 -15.50 5.75 10.90
CA ASP A 342 -14.94 7.10 10.73
C ASP A 342 -13.61 7.19 11.51
N PRO A 343 -12.44 7.21 10.83
CA PRO A 343 -11.15 7.32 11.50
C PRO A 343 -10.90 8.72 12.09
N THR A 344 -11.66 9.74 11.71
CA THR A 344 -11.52 11.12 12.22
C THR A 344 -12.26 11.33 13.54
N THR A 345 -13.41 10.66 13.75
CA THR A 345 -14.12 10.66 15.05
C THR A 345 -13.96 9.36 15.84
N ASN A 346 -13.22 8.40 15.30
CA ASN A 346 -12.98 7.05 15.83
C ASN A 346 -14.27 6.28 16.17
N ARG A 347 -15.27 6.38 15.29
CA ARG A 347 -16.66 5.99 15.56
C ARG A 347 -17.19 5.02 14.49
N LEU A 348 -17.98 4.04 14.90
CA LEU A 348 -18.61 3.04 14.04
C LEU A 348 -20.03 3.44 13.66
N TYR A 349 -20.44 3.04 12.46
CA TYR A 349 -21.79 3.22 11.93
C TYR A 349 -22.21 1.95 11.21
N TRP A 350 -23.38 1.40 11.53
CA TRP A 350 -23.90 0.19 10.88
C TRP A 350 -25.41 0.27 10.61
N THR A 351 -25.85 -0.53 9.65
CA THR A 351 -27.26 -0.70 9.29
C THR A 351 -27.84 -1.94 9.96
N ASN A 352 -29.11 -1.86 10.35
CA ASN A 352 -29.94 -2.96 10.85
C ASN A 352 -31.12 -3.13 9.90
N MET A 353 -31.26 -4.32 9.29
CA MET A 353 -32.17 -4.59 8.18
C MET A 353 -33.67 -4.57 8.53
N GLY A 354 -34.04 -4.72 9.81
CA GLY A 354 -35.46 -4.80 10.21
C GLY A 354 -36.19 -6.04 9.66
N ASP A 355 -37.50 -5.91 9.48
CA ASP A 355 -38.35 -6.85 8.74
C ASP A 355 -38.49 -6.36 7.28
N PRO A 356 -38.12 -7.16 6.26
CA PRO A 356 -38.25 -6.77 4.85
C PRO A 356 -39.67 -6.40 4.38
N SER A 357 -40.71 -6.76 5.15
CA SER A 357 -42.10 -6.37 4.88
C SER A 357 -42.53 -5.06 5.56
N ALA A 358 -41.63 -4.38 6.28
CA ALA A 358 -41.90 -3.17 7.04
C ALA A 358 -40.87 -2.06 6.78
N ALA A 359 -41.27 -0.82 7.08
CA ALA A 359 -40.38 0.34 7.09
C ALA A 359 -39.70 0.53 8.46
N ASP A 360 -39.11 -0.51 9.04
CA ASP A 360 -38.51 -0.48 10.39
C ASP A 360 -36.97 -0.58 10.43
N GLY A 361 -36.32 -0.56 9.27
CA GLY A 361 -34.87 -0.48 9.13
C GLY A 361 -34.26 0.75 9.82
N SER A 362 -33.02 0.61 10.30
CA SER A 362 -32.35 1.64 11.10
C SER A 362 -30.84 1.70 10.90
N VAL A 363 -30.24 2.82 11.33
CA VAL A 363 -28.78 3.05 11.36
C VAL A 363 -28.37 3.35 12.80
N LEU A 364 -27.45 2.57 13.34
CA LEU A 364 -26.90 2.72 14.70
C LEU A 364 -25.39 3.04 14.64
N SER A 365 -24.85 3.43 15.78
CA SER A 365 -23.46 3.89 15.90
C SER A 365 -22.92 3.78 17.33
N SER A 366 -21.60 3.62 17.48
CA SER A 366 -20.90 3.57 18.77
C SER A 366 -19.46 4.07 18.63
N ALA A 367 -18.76 4.34 19.73
CA ALA A 367 -17.30 4.39 19.71
C ALA A 367 -16.71 3.00 19.38
N LEU A 368 -15.43 2.95 18.97
CA LEU A 368 -14.73 1.68 18.66
C LEU A 368 -14.75 0.65 19.79
N ASP A 369 -14.90 1.08 21.04
CA ASP A 369 -14.85 0.22 22.23
C ASP A 369 -16.22 -0.39 22.59
N GLY A 370 -17.30 0.03 21.91
CA GLY A 370 -18.70 -0.33 22.17
C GLY A 370 -19.46 0.67 23.04
N SER A 371 -18.79 1.71 23.57
CA SER A 371 -19.44 2.77 24.34
C SER A 371 -20.17 3.78 23.44
N ASP A 372 -20.94 4.69 24.05
CA ASP A 372 -21.66 5.76 23.33
C ASP A 372 -22.58 5.24 22.21
N LEU A 373 -23.31 4.14 22.47
CA LEU A 373 -24.28 3.57 21.55
C LEU A 373 -25.43 4.58 21.28
N ARG A 374 -25.62 4.96 20.02
CA ARG A 374 -26.67 5.89 19.57
C ARG A 374 -27.35 5.41 18.29
N THR A 375 -28.67 5.52 18.26
CA THR A 375 -29.47 5.50 17.02
C THR A 375 -29.18 6.77 16.22
N VAL A 376 -28.82 6.61 14.95
CA VAL A 376 -28.55 7.69 13.98
C VAL A 376 -29.78 7.89 13.10
N VAL A 377 -30.32 6.80 12.55
CA VAL A 377 -31.61 6.79 11.84
C VAL A 377 -32.52 5.80 12.56
N PRO A 378 -33.62 6.26 13.20
CA PRO A 378 -34.54 5.37 13.89
C PRO A 378 -35.47 4.64 12.91
N PRO A 379 -36.05 3.48 13.31
CA PRO A 379 -37.10 2.79 12.57
C PRO A 379 -38.22 3.75 12.12
N GLY A 380 -38.70 3.60 10.89
CA GLY A 380 -39.72 4.47 10.28
C GLY A 380 -39.19 5.76 9.64
N ALA A 381 -37.97 6.20 9.95
CA ALA A 381 -37.43 7.44 9.38
C ALA A 381 -37.12 7.29 7.88
N GLY A 382 -37.52 8.28 7.09
CA GLY A 382 -37.34 8.29 5.62
C GLY A 382 -38.12 7.21 4.86
N GLY A 383 -38.99 6.43 5.52
CA GLY A 383 -39.61 5.24 4.94
C GLY A 383 -38.59 4.12 4.67
N MET A 384 -37.51 4.07 5.43
CA MET A 384 -36.41 3.12 5.24
C MET A 384 -36.86 1.69 5.60
N HIS A 385 -36.73 0.74 4.67
CA HIS A 385 -37.18 -0.64 4.88
C HIS A 385 -36.01 -1.53 5.30
N THR A 386 -35.13 -1.86 4.37
CA THR A 386 -34.05 -2.83 4.57
C THR A 386 -32.73 -2.20 4.17
N PRO A 387 -32.12 -1.40 5.06
CA PRO A 387 -30.84 -0.76 4.81
C PRO A 387 -29.74 -1.82 4.76
N LYS A 388 -28.94 -1.76 3.69
CA LYS A 388 -27.89 -2.70 3.33
C LYS A 388 -26.52 -2.07 3.55
N GLN A 389 -25.64 -2.07 2.55
CA GLN A 389 -24.37 -1.36 2.66
C GLN A 389 -24.61 0.13 2.94
N LEU A 390 -23.76 0.70 3.80
CA LEU A 390 -23.60 2.14 3.93
C LEU A 390 -22.17 2.57 3.55
N ALA A 391 -22.01 3.82 3.14
CA ALA A 391 -20.75 4.45 2.81
C ALA A 391 -20.61 5.81 3.53
N LEU A 392 -19.37 6.16 3.87
CA LEU A 392 -19.02 7.39 4.59
C LEU A 392 -18.29 8.36 3.66
N ASP A 393 -18.84 9.57 3.51
CA ASP A 393 -18.05 10.73 3.12
C ASP A 393 -17.56 11.44 4.38
N ALA A 394 -16.32 11.13 4.79
CA ALA A 394 -15.70 11.73 5.97
C ALA A 394 -15.43 13.24 5.81
N ARG A 395 -15.28 13.73 4.57
CA ARG A 395 -15.01 15.15 4.27
C ARG A 395 -16.28 15.98 4.34
N ALA A 396 -17.38 15.49 3.78
CA ALA A 396 -18.69 16.13 3.88
C ALA A 396 -19.43 15.81 5.20
N ARG A 397 -18.92 14.85 5.98
CA ARG A 397 -19.56 14.30 7.21
C ARG A 397 -20.97 13.79 6.93
N LYS A 398 -21.11 13.01 5.86
CA LYS A 398 -22.37 12.40 5.39
C LYS A 398 -22.26 10.88 5.33
N LEU A 399 -23.33 10.20 5.75
CA LEU A 399 -23.57 8.78 5.46
C LEU A 399 -24.46 8.66 4.23
N TYR A 400 -24.22 7.62 3.44
CA TYR A 400 -25.05 7.19 2.31
C TYR A 400 -25.45 5.74 2.55
N ILE A 401 -26.74 5.40 2.40
CA ILE A 401 -27.29 4.09 2.77
C ILE A 401 -28.09 3.52 1.60
N ALA A 402 -27.72 2.34 1.11
CA ALA A 402 -28.55 1.59 0.15
C ALA A 402 -29.73 0.94 0.89
N ASP A 403 -30.93 1.03 0.32
CA ASP A 403 -32.15 0.44 0.88
C ASP A 403 -32.80 -0.50 -0.15
N ARG A 404 -32.96 -1.77 0.24
CA ARG A 404 -33.28 -2.87 -0.67
C ARG A 404 -34.76 -2.85 -1.06
N GLU A 405 -35.66 -3.17 -0.13
CA GLU A 405 -37.10 -3.11 -0.33
C GLU A 405 -37.63 -1.67 -0.38
N GLY A 406 -36.93 -0.70 0.25
CA GLY A 406 -37.26 0.72 0.11
C GLY A 406 -36.87 1.34 -1.25
N MET A 407 -36.16 0.57 -2.10
CA MET A 407 -35.79 0.90 -3.48
C MET A 407 -35.16 2.28 -3.60
N ALA A 408 -34.12 2.51 -2.80
CA ALA A 408 -33.56 3.84 -2.61
C ALA A 408 -32.06 3.84 -2.29
N VAL A 409 -31.44 5.01 -2.42
CA VAL A 409 -30.24 5.40 -1.68
C VAL A 409 -30.59 6.65 -0.87
N HIS A 410 -30.40 6.58 0.43
CA HIS A 410 -30.63 7.69 1.36
C HIS A 410 -29.30 8.36 1.75
N ARG A 411 -29.34 9.64 2.14
CA ARG A 411 -28.21 10.42 2.66
C ARG A 411 -28.61 11.07 3.99
N CYS A 412 -27.69 11.15 4.95
CA CYS A 412 -27.88 11.92 6.20
C CYS A 412 -26.55 12.39 6.79
N GLY A 413 -26.59 13.30 7.77
CA GLY A 413 -25.42 13.64 8.61
C GLY A 413 -25.00 12.46 9.51
N LEU A 414 -23.79 12.52 10.09
CA LEU A 414 -23.29 11.48 11.00
C LEU A 414 -24.04 11.39 12.34
N ASP A 415 -25.00 12.29 12.56
CA ASP A 415 -25.95 12.39 13.67
C ASP A 415 -27.40 12.08 13.25
N GLY A 416 -27.62 11.76 11.96
CA GLY A 416 -28.95 11.53 11.37
C GLY A 416 -29.62 12.78 10.81
N ALA A 417 -29.05 13.97 11.02
CA ALA A 417 -29.67 15.23 10.59
C ALA A 417 -29.74 15.34 9.06
N ALA A 418 -30.82 15.96 8.57
CA ALA A 418 -31.13 16.07 7.15
C ALA A 418 -31.06 14.70 6.42
N LEU A 419 -31.86 13.74 6.89
CA LEU A 419 -32.13 12.50 6.19
C LEU A 419 -32.99 12.77 4.95
N GLU A 420 -32.51 12.35 3.79
CA GLU A 420 -33.09 12.61 2.48
C GLU A 420 -32.89 11.39 1.55
N THR A 421 -33.81 11.15 0.61
CA THR A 421 -33.62 10.14 -0.45
C THR A 421 -32.92 10.79 -1.63
N VAL A 422 -31.66 10.42 -1.92
CA VAL A 422 -30.85 10.97 -3.03
C VAL A 422 -30.98 10.17 -4.33
N VAL A 423 -31.42 8.92 -4.24
CA VAL A 423 -31.83 8.10 -5.40
C VAL A 423 -33.09 7.35 -5.02
N ARG A 424 -34.12 7.40 -5.88
CA ARG A 424 -35.25 6.47 -5.85
C ARG A 424 -35.18 5.61 -7.11
N THR A 425 -35.23 4.30 -6.95
CA THR A 425 -35.20 3.36 -8.07
C THR A 425 -36.58 2.80 -8.40
N GLY A 426 -37.48 2.66 -7.44
CA GLY A 426 -38.86 2.19 -7.62
C GLY A 426 -39.79 2.58 -6.47
N ASP A 427 -41.00 2.03 -6.47
CA ASP A 427 -41.99 2.14 -5.40
C ASP A 427 -42.04 0.84 -4.56
N PRO A 428 -41.85 0.90 -3.23
CA PRO A 428 -41.82 -0.29 -2.36
C PRO A 428 -43.08 -1.17 -2.37
N VAL A 429 -44.23 -0.65 -2.81
CA VAL A 429 -45.51 -1.38 -2.84
C VAL A 429 -45.85 -1.85 -4.25
N ALA A 430 -45.67 -1.01 -5.27
CA ALA A 430 -46.00 -1.35 -6.65
C ALA A 430 -44.94 -2.25 -7.32
N ASP A 431 -43.65 -2.03 -7.03
CA ASP A 431 -42.53 -2.72 -7.67
C ASP A 431 -41.96 -3.85 -6.77
N ALA A 432 -42.67 -4.26 -5.71
CA ALA A 432 -42.18 -5.12 -4.64
C ALA A 432 -41.49 -6.42 -5.13
N ASP A 433 -42.06 -7.07 -6.15
CA ASP A 433 -41.53 -8.30 -6.76
C ASP A 433 -40.40 -8.05 -7.80
N ASP A 434 -40.20 -6.80 -8.28
CA ASP A 434 -39.13 -6.48 -9.23
C ASP A 434 -37.79 -6.23 -8.50
N HIS A 435 -37.12 -7.35 -8.24
CA HIS A 435 -35.77 -7.41 -7.72
C HIS A 435 -34.71 -6.58 -8.47
N THR A 436 -34.98 -6.06 -9.68
CA THR A 436 -34.02 -5.19 -10.40
C THR A 436 -34.01 -3.76 -9.88
N HIS A 437 -35.03 -3.32 -9.14
CA HIS A 437 -35.07 -2.00 -8.52
C HIS A 437 -34.28 -1.95 -7.21
N TRP A 438 -34.27 -3.06 -6.46
CA TRP A 438 -33.67 -3.21 -5.13
C TRP A 438 -32.18 -2.82 -5.04
N CYS A 439 -31.85 -1.79 -4.25
CA CYS A 439 -30.48 -1.36 -3.99
C CYS A 439 -29.81 -2.21 -2.91
N VAL A 440 -28.52 -2.56 -3.06
CA VAL A 440 -27.83 -3.40 -2.06
C VAL A 440 -26.42 -2.92 -1.70
N GLY A 441 -25.67 -2.37 -2.65
CA GLY A 441 -24.36 -1.77 -2.42
C GLY A 441 -24.38 -0.27 -2.66
N VAL A 442 -23.53 0.49 -1.95
CA VAL A 442 -23.32 1.93 -2.15
C VAL A 442 -21.86 2.29 -1.91
N ALA A 443 -21.33 3.20 -2.72
CA ALA A 443 -19.99 3.76 -2.59
C ALA A 443 -19.97 5.23 -3.07
N VAL A 444 -19.08 6.03 -2.50
CA VAL A 444 -18.92 7.45 -2.87
C VAL A 444 -17.49 7.75 -3.27
N ALA A 445 -17.31 8.66 -4.23
CA ALA A 445 -16.02 9.21 -4.62
C ALA A 445 -16.04 10.74 -4.48
N PRO A 446 -15.88 11.29 -3.25
CA PRO A 446 -16.05 12.73 -2.99
C PRO A 446 -15.09 13.60 -3.79
N GLY A 447 -13.86 13.13 -4.06
CA GLY A 447 -12.88 13.82 -4.90
C GLY A 447 -13.24 13.87 -6.40
N ARG A 448 -14.29 13.17 -6.84
CA ARG A 448 -14.84 13.18 -8.20
C ARG A 448 -16.28 13.74 -8.26
N GLY A 449 -16.94 13.95 -7.12
CA GLY A 449 -18.34 14.36 -7.06
C GLY A 449 -19.34 13.25 -7.42
N GLU A 450 -18.97 11.98 -7.28
CA GLU A 450 -19.74 10.82 -7.78
C GLU A 450 -20.28 9.91 -6.68
N LEU A 451 -21.51 9.42 -6.88
CA LEU A 451 -22.19 8.39 -6.10
C LEU A 451 -22.35 7.14 -6.98
N PHE A 452 -22.09 5.96 -6.42
CA PHE A 452 -22.30 4.67 -7.07
C PHE A 452 -23.19 3.78 -6.20
N TRP A 453 -24.06 3.01 -6.82
CA TRP A 453 -24.85 1.99 -6.12
C TRP A 453 -25.04 0.75 -7.00
N THR A 454 -25.25 -0.40 -6.36
CA THR A 454 -25.59 -1.63 -7.08
C THR A 454 -27.05 -1.98 -6.88
N GLN A 455 -27.71 -2.35 -7.97
CA GLN A 455 -29.03 -2.95 -7.95
C GLN A 455 -28.92 -4.46 -8.15
N LYS A 456 -29.81 -5.18 -7.49
CA LYS A 456 -29.94 -6.64 -7.57
C LYS A 456 -30.64 -7.03 -8.88
N GLY A 457 -31.07 -8.28 -8.97
CA GLY A 457 -31.94 -8.86 -9.96
C GLY A 457 -32.46 -10.21 -9.44
N ALA A 458 -33.14 -10.99 -10.27
CA ALA A 458 -33.54 -12.34 -9.86
C ALA A 458 -32.31 -13.25 -9.60
N SER A 459 -32.45 -14.20 -8.68
CA SER A 459 -31.33 -15.05 -8.24
C SER A 459 -30.75 -15.83 -9.42
N LYS A 460 -29.43 -15.71 -9.63
CA LYS A 460 -28.68 -16.31 -10.76
C LYS A 460 -29.11 -15.84 -12.17
N ALA A 461 -29.94 -14.79 -12.31
CA ALA A 461 -30.45 -14.34 -13.60
C ALA A 461 -29.50 -13.41 -14.39
N GLY A 462 -28.37 -13.00 -13.83
CA GLY A 462 -27.39 -12.12 -14.51
C GLY A 462 -27.82 -10.65 -14.67
N GLN A 463 -28.94 -10.24 -14.07
CA GLN A 463 -29.56 -8.92 -14.23
C GLN A 463 -29.01 -7.82 -13.29
N GLY A 464 -28.03 -8.12 -12.43
CA GLY A 464 -27.50 -7.14 -11.47
C GLY A 464 -26.80 -5.97 -12.17
N ARG A 465 -27.06 -4.74 -11.69
CA ARG A 465 -26.56 -3.50 -12.30
C ARG A 465 -25.61 -2.75 -11.35
N LEU A 466 -24.57 -2.13 -11.92
CA LEU A 466 -23.83 -1.05 -11.27
C LEU A 466 -24.30 0.27 -11.88
N MET A 467 -24.72 1.20 -11.03
CA MET A 467 -25.28 2.49 -11.39
C MET A 467 -24.41 3.61 -10.82
N GLY A 468 -24.48 4.80 -11.42
CA GLY A 468 -23.71 5.97 -10.95
C GLY A 468 -24.42 7.29 -11.26
N ALA A 469 -24.25 8.26 -10.37
CA ALA A 469 -24.79 9.61 -10.44
C ALA A 469 -23.80 10.61 -9.81
N ARG A 470 -24.14 11.90 -9.81
CA ARG A 470 -23.40 12.92 -9.04
C ARG A 470 -23.88 12.94 -7.58
N LEU A 471 -23.00 13.35 -6.66
CA LEU A 471 -23.33 13.59 -5.24
C LEU A 471 -24.21 14.83 -5.05
N GLU A 472 -24.12 15.76 -5.99
CA GLU A 472 -25.00 16.92 -6.12
C GLU A 472 -25.83 16.75 -7.40
N VAL A 473 -27.15 16.66 -7.22
CA VAL A 473 -28.12 16.89 -8.29
C VAL A 473 -28.29 18.40 -8.40
N PRO A 474 -28.21 19.01 -9.60
CA PRO A 474 -28.49 20.44 -9.75
C PRO A 474 -29.94 20.78 -9.37
N ASP A 475 -30.18 21.99 -8.87
CA ASP A 475 -31.55 22.48 -8.64
C ASP A 475 -32.31 22.60 -9.98
N GLY A 476 -33.13 21.60 -10.33
CA GLY A 476 -34.13 21.71 -11.40
C GLY A 476 -34.25 20.58 -12.44
N ASP A 477 -33.54 19.44 -12.27
CA ASP A 477 -33.68 18.23 -13.12
C ASP A 477 -34.73 17.23 -12.57
#